data_AF-A0A8T3RG80-F1
#
_entry.id   AF-A0A8T3RG80-F1
#
_cell.length_a   1.000
_cell.length_b   1.000
_cell.length_c   1.000
_cell.angle_alpha   90.00
_cell.angle_beta   90.00
_cell.angle_gamma   90.00
#
_symmetry.space_group_name_H-M   'P 1'
#
loop_
_entity.id
_entity.type
_entity.pdbx_description
1 polymer ?
#
loop_
_entity_poly.entity_id
_entity_poly.type
_entity_poly.pdbx_seq_one_letter_code
_entity_poly.pdbx_strand_id
1 'polypeptide(L)' 'MQRFIYGLLLVMLLSACGEKEPEAQVCGGITGKQCPAGQTCIDDPSDTCDPQKGGADCQGICK' A
#
# COMPACT_ATOMS: atom_id res chain seq x y z
N MET A 1 32.57 15.97 -22.52
CA MET A 1 31.29 15.31 -22.90
C MET A 1 31.03 14.02 -22.10
N GLN A 2 31.95 13.05 -22.07
CA GLN A 2 31.75 11.76 -21.36
C GLN A 2 31.39 11.86 -19.88
N ARG A 3 31.95 12.84 -19.15
CA ARG A 3 31.68 13.03 -17.70
C ARG A 3 30.23 13.45 -17.40
N PHE A 4 29.61 14.21 -18.31
CA PHE A 4 28.19 14.60 -18.17
C PHE A 4 27.27 13.41 -18.43
N ILE A 5 27.63 12.56 -19.39
CA ILE A 5 26.89 11.32 -19.69
C ILE A 5 26.95 10.36 -18.51
N TYR A 6 28.12 10.15 -17.91
CA TYR A 6 28.25 9.32 -16.72
C TYR A 6 27.52 9.89 -15.49
N GLY A 7 27.50 11.21 -15.32
CA GLY A 7 26.74 11.86 -14.25
C GLY A 7 25.23 11.67 -14.41
N LEU A 8 24.70 11.84 -15.63
CA LEU A 8 23.28 11.56 -15.91
C LEU A 8 22.94 10.08 -15.72
N LEU A 9 23.80 9.17 -16.18
CA LEU A 9 23.59 7.73 -16.02
C LEU A 9 23.54 7.33 -14.53
N LEU A 10 24.42 7.90 -13.71
CA LEU A 10 24.49 7.63 -12.28
C LEU A 10 23.22 8.10 -11.55
N VAL A 11 22.71 9.29 -11.87
CA VAL A 11 21.47 9.83 -11.27
C VAL A 11 20.26 8.97 -11.66
N MET A 12 20.19 8.53 -12.93
CA MET A 12 19.10 7.66 -13.41
C MET A 12 19.13 6.26 -12.77
N LEU A 13 20.31 5.72 -12.47
CA LEU A 13 20.46 4.42 -11.80
C LEU A 13 20.14 4.48 -10.29
N LEU A 14 20.42 5.62 -9.64
CA LEU A 14 20.17 5.81 -8.21
C LEU A 14 18.69 6.11 -7.89
N SER A 15 17.93 6.65 -8.83
CA SER A 15 16.52 7.03 -8.61
C SER A 15 15.52 5.87 -8.74
N ALA A 16 15.99 4.63 -8.94
CA ALA A 16 15.15 3.47 -9.21
C ALA A 16 14.43 2.88 -7.97
N CYS A 17 14.68 3.39 -6.76
CA CYS A 17 13.95 2.98 -5.57
C CYS A 17 13.12 4.16 -5.05
N GLY A 18 11.91 4.31 -5.61
CA GLY A 18 10.92 5.22 -5.07
C GLY A 18 10.45 4.73 -3.71
N GLU A 19 10.80 5.46 -2.66
CA GLU A 19 10.22 5.34 -1.33
C GLU A 19 8.74 5.77 -1.40
N LYS A 20 7.86 4.80 -1.60
CA LYS A 20 6.42 5.03 -1.42
C LYS A 20 6.17 5.09 0.08
N GLU A 21 5.82 6.28 0.57
CA GLU A 21 5.25 6.45 1.90
C GLU A 21 4.13 5.41 2.07
N PRO A 22 4.08 4.67 3.19
CA PRO A 22 3.06 3.66 3.39
C PRO A 22 1.72 4.37 3.59
N GLU A 23 1.03 4.64 2.49
CA GLU A 23 -0.41 4.91 2.51
C GLU A 23 -1.08 3.75 3.25
N ALA A 24 -1.94 4.05 4.22
CA ALA A 24 -2.64 3.04 4.99
C ALA A 24 -3.32 2.05 4.03
N GLN A 25 -2.86 0.80 4.05
CA GLN A 25 -3.21 -0.16 3.02
C GLN A 25 -4.60 -0.73 3.31
N VAL A 26 -5.51 -0.61 2.34
CA VAL A 26 -6.86 -1.17 2.44
C VAL A 26 -6.83 -2.70 2.29
N CYS A 27 -7.61 -3.39 3.11
CA CYS A 27 -7.74 -4.85 3.12
C CYS A 27 -9.20 -5.30 3.13
N GLY A 28 -9.43 -6.60 2.96
CA GLY A 28 -10.77 -7.18 2.94
C GLY A 28 -11.56 -6.76 1.70
N GLY A 29 -12.84 -6.47 1.90
CA GLY A 29 -13.79 -6.16 0.86
C GLY A 29 -14.16 -7.36 -0.02
N ILE A 30 -14.96 -7.10 -1.06
CA ILE A 30 -15.36 -8.09 -2.08
C ILE A 30 -14.13 -8.79 -2.70
N THR A 31 -13.01 -8.09 -2.78
CA THR A 31 -11.76 -8.61 -3.34
C THR A 31 -10.93 -9.46 -2.38
N GLY A 32 -11.25 -9.49 -1.08
CA GLY A 32 -10.50 -10.23 -0.06
C GLY A 32 -9.02 -9.82 0.03
N LYS A 33 -8.71 -8.52 -0.10
CA LYS A 33 -7.31 -8.04 -0.10
C LYS A 33 -6.62 -8.39 1.21
N GLN A 34 -5.43 -8.97 1.11
CA GLN A 34 -4.61 -9.32 2.27
C GLN A 34 -3.64 -8.18 2.63
N CYS A 35 -3.36 -8.06 3.92
CA CYS A 35 -2.34 -7.15 4.42
C CYS A 35 -0.92 -7.69 4.21
N PRO A 36 0.10 -6.82 4.19
CA PRO A 36 1.49 -7.22 4.24
C PRO A 36 1.79 -8.12 5.44
N ALA A 37 2.90 -8.87 5.35
CA ALA A 37 3.35 -9.72 6.44
C ALA A 37 3.53 -8.92 7.74
N GLY A 38 2.96 -9.43 8.83
CA GLY A 38 3.04 -8.81 10.16
C GLY A 38 1.96 -7.77 10.45
N GLN A 39 1.03 -7.51 9.52
CA GLN A 39 -0.12 -6.63 9.74
C GLN A 39 -1.42 -7.42 9.82
N THR A 40 -2.39 -6.88 10.55
CA THR A 40 -3.75 -7.43 10.68
C THR A 40 -4.74 -6.53 9.95
N CYS A 41 -5.72 -7.14 9.29
CA CYS A 41 -6.83 -6.41 8.69
C CYS A 41 -7.85 -6.06 9.78
N ILE A 42 -8.01 -4.78 10.07
CA ILE A 42 -8.95 -4.27 11.07
C ILE A 42 -10.06 -3.51 10.34
N ASP A 43 -11.31 -3.72 10.74
CA ASP A 43 -12.47 -2.98 10.24
C ASP A 43 -12.27 -1.46 10.38
N ASP A 44 -12.59 -0.66 9.36
CA ASP A 44 -12.40 0.79 9.42
C ASP A 44 -13.45 1.41 10.36
N PRO A 45 -13.08 1.95 11.53
CA PRO A 45 -14.05 2.55 12.46
C PRO A 45 -14.71 3.82 11.91
N SER A 46 -14.21 4.35 10.80
CA SER A 46 -14.74 5.54 10.12
C SER A 46 -15.87 5.19 9.17
N ASP A 47 -16.05 3.91 8.84
CA ASP A 47 -17.11 3.46 7.95
C ASP A 47 -18.38 3.06 8.73
N THR A 48 -19.46 2.80 7.98
CA THR A 48 -20.73 2.36 8.54
C THR A 48 -21.03 0.90 8.17
N CYS A 49 -20.03 0.21 7.62
CA CYS A 49 -20.13 -1.16 7.18
C CYS A 49 -19.98 -2.06 8.41
N ASP A 50 -21.08 -2.69 8.84
CA ASP A 50 -21.03 -3.63 9.96
C ASP A 50 -20.69 -5.04 9.43
N PRO A 51 -19.50 -5.59 9.69
CA PRO A 51 -19.13 -6.93 9.26
C PRO A 51 -20.01 -8.03 9.89
N GLN A 52 -20.86 -7.73 10.89
CA GLN A 52 -21.83 -8.69 11.41
C GLN A 52 -23.16 -8.68 10.63
N LYS A 53 -23.39 -7.70 9.75
CA LYS A 53 -24.66 -7.52 8.99
C LYS A 53 -24.50 -7.56 7.46
N GLY A 54 -23.27 -7.58 6.95
CA GLY A 54 -22.94 -7.70 5.52
C GLY A 54 -21.62 -8.44 5.26
N GLY A 55 -21.29 -9.36 6.18
CA GLY A 55 -19.96 -9.75 6.64
C GLY A 55 -18.93 -10.49 5.78
N ALA A 56 -18.67 -10.05 4.56
CA ALA A 56 -17.41 -10.41 3.88
C ALA A 56 -16.86 -9.26 3.03
N ASP A 57 -17.73 -8.32 2.68
CA ASP A 57 -17.47 -7.28 1.70
C ASP A 57 -17.06 -5.93 2.32
N CYS A 58 -16.98 -5.84 3.65
CA CYS A 58 -16.52 -4.63 4.34
C CYS A 58 -15.00 -4.46 4.15
N GLN A 59 -14.60 -3.22 3.89
CA GLN A 59 -13.20 -2.85 3.72
C GLN A 59 -12.60 -2.55 5.09
N GLY A 60 -11.36 -2.97 5.29
CA GLY A 60 -10.60 -2.67 6.49
C GLY A 60 -9.30 -1.93 6.18
N ILE A 61 -8.55 -1.64 7.22
CA ILE A 61 -7.24 -0.99 7.18
C ILE A 61 -6.21 -1.95 7.78
N CYS A 62 -5.08 -2.10 7.10
CA CYS A 62 -3.95 -2.86 7.61
C CYS A 62 -3.20 -2.09 8.69
N LYS A 63 -2.95 -2.75 9.83
CA LYS A 63 -2.24 -2.18 10.98
C LYS A 63 -1.33 -3.21 11.64
#